data_AF-Q4SSI2-F1
#
_entry.id   AF-Q4SSI2-F1
#
_cell.length_a   1.000
_cell.length_b   1.000
_cell.length_c   1.000
_cell.angle_alpha   90.00
_cell.angle_beta   90.00
_cell.angle_gamma   90.00
#
_symmetry.space_group_name_H-M   'P 1'
#
loop_
_entity.id
_entity.type
_entity.pdbx_description
1 polymer ?
#
loop_
_entity_poly.entity_id
_entity_poly.type
_entity_poly.pdbx_seq_one_letter_code
_entity_poly.pdbx_strand_id
1 'polypeptide(L)'
;ARTIFEKATKVNYKQVDDLAVVWCEYGEMELRHENYEQALRILRKATAIPSKKAEYFDASEPVQNRVYKSLKVWSMLADLEESLGTFQSTKAVYDRIIDLRIATPQIIINYAMFLEEHNYFEESFKAYERGIALFRWPNVYDIWNTYLTKFIDRYGGKKLERARDLFEQALDGCPAKFAKSKD
;
A
#
# COMPACT_ATOMS: atom_id res chain seq x y z
N ALA A 1 26.82 -9.88 11.71
CA ALA A 1 25.60 -10.10 10.89
C ALA A 1 25.34 -8.97 9.88
N ARG A 2 25.26 -7.69 10.31
CA ARG A 2 25.04 -6.51 9.42
C ARG A 2 25.88 -6.48 8.14
N THR A 3 27.19 -6.69 8.24
CA THR A 3 28.11 -6.69 7.08
C THR A 3 27.85 -7.84 6.09
N ILE A 4 27.27 -8.96 6.56
CA ILE A 4 26.89 -10.08 5.71
C ILE A 4 25.63 -9.71 4.93
N PHE A 5 24.63 -9.13 5.59
CA PHE A 5 23.42 -8.63 4.92
C PHE A 5 23.73 -7.50 3.93
N GLU A 6 24.64 -6.58 4.26
CA GLU A 6 25.07 -5.52 3.32
C GLU A 6 25.82 -6.06 2.09
N LYS A 7 26.51 -7.20 2.22
CA LYS A 7 27.08 -7.90 1.07
C LYS A 7 26.00 -8.63 0.31
N ALA A 8 25.06 -9.27 1.01
CA ALA A 8 23.95 -9.99 0.42
C ALA A 8 23.04 -9.07 -0.40
N THR A 9 22.80 -7.83 0.01
CA THR A 9 21.99 -6.86 -0.77
C THR A 9 22.69 -6.39 -2.05
N LYS A 10 24.01 -6.56 -2.17
CA LYS A 10 24.81 -6.21 -3.35
C LYS A 10 24.98 -7.37 -4.34
N VAL A 11 24.56 -8.58 -3.97
CA VAL A 11 24.61 -9.75 -4.87
C VAL A 11 23.60 -9.59 -6.00
N ASN A 12 23.98 -10.02 -7.20
CA ASN A 12 23.07 -10.08 -8.35
C ASN A 12 22.17 -11.31 -8.21
N TYR A 13 20.95 -11.11 -7.72
CA TYR A 13 19.91 -12.14 -7.71
C TYR A 13 19.27 -12.28 -9.08
N LYS A 14 18.75 -13.48 -9.36
CA LYS A 14 17.99 -13.75 -10.59
C LYS A 14 16.57 -13.20 -10.50
N GLN A 15 15.98 -13.19 -9.30
CA GLN A 15 14.63 -12.69 -9.05
C GLN A 15 14.65 -11.53 -8.06
N VAL A 16 13.72 -10.59 -8.25
CA VAL A 16 13.54 -9.44 -7.36
C VAL A 16 12.99 -9.88 -5.99
N ASP A 17 12.19 -10.94 -5.97
CA ASP A 17 11.61 -11.50 -4.76
C ASP A 17 12.67 -12.08 -3.81
N ASP A 18 13.71 -12.73 -4.33
CA ASP A 18 14.82 -13.24 -3.52
C ASP A 18 15.52 -12.10 -2.77
N LEU A 19 15.77 -10.99 -3.47
CA LEU A 19 16.38 -9.80 -2.88
C LEU A 19 15.43 -9.12 -1.89
N ALA A 20 14.13 -9.08 -2.17
CA ALA A 20 13.13 -8.56 -1.24
C ALA A 20 13.11 -9.34 0.08
N VAL A 21 13.20 -10.68 0.03
CA VAL A 21 13.29 -11.52 1.23
C VAL A 21 14.55 -11.19 2.03
N VAL A 22 15.70 -11.01 1.39
CA VAL A 22 16.95 -10.61 2.10
C VAL A 22 16.80 -9.26 2.80
N TRP A 23 16.10 -8.29 2.20
CA TRP A 23 15.81 -7.01 2.83
C TRP A 23 14.83 -7.13 4.01
N CYS A 24 13.78 -7.95 3.87
CA CYS A 24 12.84 -8.24 4.96
C CYS A 24 13.56 -8.91 6.13
N GLU A 25 14.34 -9.97 5.87
CA GLU A 25 15.15 -10.66 6.88
C GLU A 25 16.15 -9.73 7.57
N TYR A 26 16.74 -8.79 6.83
CA TYR A 26 17.63 -7.80 7.41
C TYR A 26 16.86 -6.83 8.33
N GLY A 27 15.67 -6.38 7.91
CA GLY A 27 14.77 -5.59 8.74
C GLY A 27 14.36 -6.34 10.01
N GLU A 28 13.96 -7.60 9.89
CA GLU A 28 13.54 -8.44 11.03
C GLU A 28 14.67 -8.70 12.01
N MET A 29 15.89 -8.92 11.50
CA MET A 29 17.06 -9.06 12.36
C MET A 29 17.25 -7.80 13.22
N GLU A 30 17.14 -6.61 12.64
CA GLU A 30 17.27 -5.35 13.40
C GLU A 30 16.12 -5.15 14.38
N LEU A 31 14.88 -5.54 14.02
CA LEU A 31 13.73 -5.53 14.92
C LEU A 31 13.92 -6.46 16.12
N ARG A 32 14.44 -7.68 15.90
CA ARG A 32 14.78 -8.63 16.97
C ARG A 32 15.85 -8.09 17.93
N HIS A 33 16.67 -7.17 17.46
CA HIS A 33 17.68 -6.48 18.26
C HIS A 33 17.21 -5.13 18.81
N GLU A 34 15.90 -4.84 18.75
CA GLU A 34 15.29 -3.58 19.21
C GLU A 34 15.86 -2.32 18.53
N ASN A 35 16.53 -2.47 17.39
CA ASN A 35 17.12 -1.37 16.62
C ASN A 35 16.12 -0.84 15.59
N TYR A 36 15.01 -0.30 16.08
CA TYR A 36 13.88 0.17 15.28
C TYR A 36 14.26 1.25 14.25
N GLU A 37 15.05 2.25 14.65
CA GLU A 37 15.53 3.30 13.73
C GLU A 37 16.39 2.73 12.60
N GLN A 38 17.19 1.71 12.91
CA GLN A 38 18.05 1.07 11.93
C GLN A 38 17.25 0.21 10.96
N ALA A 39 16.23 -0.50 11.45
CA ALA A 39 15.27 -1.23 10.62
C ALA A 39 14.54 -0.29 9.65
N LEU A 40 14.04 0.86 10.12
CA LEU A 40 13.45 1.90 9.27
C LEU A 40 14.45 2.42 8.23
N ARG A 41 15.69 2.71 8.62
CA ARG A 41 16.71 3.20 7.69
C ARG A 41 17.03 2.19 6.59
N ILE A 42 17.07 0.90 6.93
CA ILE A 42 17.32 -0.20 6.00
C ILE A 42 16.14 -0.36 5.03
N LEU A 43 14.91 -0.40 5.53
CA LEU A 43 13.72 -0.54 4.70
C LEU A 43 13.52 0.69 3.79
N ARG A 44 13.73 1.92 4.31
CA ARG A 44 13.71 3.14 3.50
C ARG A 44 14.79 3.14 2.42
N LYS A 45 15.94 2.52 2.66
CA LYS A 45 16.99 2.35 1.65
C LYS A 45 16.58 1.32 0.59
N ALA A 46 15.85 0.27 0.97
CA ALA A 46 15.32 -0.73 0.05
C ALA A 46 14.17 -0.19 -0.82
N THR A 47 13.36 0.73 -0.27
CA THR A 47 12.23 1.38 -0.96
C THR A 47 12.59 2.72 -1.60
N ALA A 48 13.85 3.15 -1.51
CA ALA A 48 14.32 4.40 -2.10
C ALA A 48 14.20 4.32 -3.64
N ILE A 49 13.30 5.14 -4.19
CA ILE A 49 13.16 5.31 -5.63
C ILE A 49 14.43 6.01 -6.15
N PRO A 50 15.19 5.41 -7.09
CA PRO A 50 16.38 6.04 -7.64
C PRO A 50 16.05 7.41 -8.26
N SER A 51 16.92 8.41 -8.03
CA SER A 51 16.75 9.78 -8.55
C SER A 51 16.74 9.87 -10.08
N LYS A 52 17.26 8.85 -10.78
CA LYS A 52 17.04 8.67 -12.21
C LYS A 52 15.87 7.70 -12.37
N LYS A 53 14.76 8.16 -12.95
CA LYS A 53 13.66 7.31 -13.44
C LYS A 53 14.22 6.46 -14.60
N ALA A 54 14.95 5.40 -14.29
CA ALA A 54 15.31 4.41 -15.27
C ALA A 54 14.05 3.64 -15.70
N GLU A 55 13.94 3.38 -17.00
CA GLU A 55 12.78 2.72 -17.58
C GLU A 55 12.62 1.32 -17.00
N TYR A 56 11.41 1.02 -16.54
CA TYR A 56 11.06 -0.21 -15.83
C TYR A 56 11.36 -1.52 -16.59
N PHE A 57 11.55 -1.44 -17.90
CA PHE A 57 11.77 -2.57 -18.79
C PHE A 57 13.22 -2.77 -19.23
N ASP A 58 14.18 -1.96 -18.76
CA ASP A 58 15.57 -2.23 -19.09
C ASP A 58 16.05 -3.46 -18.29
N ALA A 59 16.27 -4.55 -19.02
CA ALA A 59 16.85 -5.79 -18.50
C ALA A 59 18.36 -5.65 -18.22
N SER A 60 18.97 -4.51 -18.54
CA SER A 60 20.35 -4.18 -18.19
C SER A 60 20.51 -3.64 -16.76
N GLU A 61 19.41 -3.19 -16.12
CA GLU A 61 19.49 -2.65 -14.77
C GLU A 61 19.44 -3.73 -13.66
N PRO A 62 20.23 -3.59 -12.59
CA PRO A 62 20.30 -4.57 -11.51
C PRO A 62 18.92 -4.79 -10.87
N VAL A 63 18.64 -6.02 -10.43
CA VAL A 63 17.44 -6.36 -9.64
C VAL A 63 17.23 -5.46 -8.42
N GLN A 64 18.30 -4.84 -7.91
CA GLN A 64 18.30 -3.83 -6.86
C GLN A 64 17.44 -2.61 -7.21
N ASN A 65 17.39 -2.21 -8.48
CA ASN A 65 16.52 -1.14 -8.98
C ASN A 65 15.07 -1.60 -9.19
N ARG A 66 14.71 -2.85 -8.90
CA ARG A 66 13.31 -3.33 -8.96
C ARG A 66 12.74 -3.66 -7.59
N VAL A 67 13.58 -3.72 -6.54
CA VAL A 67 13.16 -4.00 -5.15
C VAL A 67 12.14 -2.98 -4.65
N TYR A 68 12.24 -1.72 -5.09
CA TYR A 68 11.27 -0.68 -4.75
C TYR A 68 9.84 -0.99 -5.25
N LYS A 69 9.64 -2.03 -6.08
CA LYS A 69 8.30 -2.48 -6.48
C LYS A 69 7.80 -3.70 -5.72
N SER A 70 8.62 -4.26 -4.82
CA SER A 70 8.19 -5.40 -4.01
C SER A 70 7.24 -4.96 -2.91
N LEU A 71 5.99 -5.42 -3.00
CA LEU A 71 4.97 -5.12 -2.00
C LEU A 71 5.37 -5.59 -0.59
N LYS A 72 6.10 -6.70 -0.47
CA LYS A 72 6.52 -7.25 0.84
C LYS A 72 7.34 -6.25 1.63
N VAL A 73 8.30 -5.60 0.99
CA VAL A 73 9.18 -4.60 1.63
C VAL A 73 8.38 -3.36 2.01
N TRP A 74 7.44 -2.94 1.16
CA TRP A 74 6.55 -1.81 1.43
C TRP A 74 5.55 -2.08 2.56
N SER A 75 4.98 -3.27 2.63
CA SER A 75 4.07 -3.68 3.71
C SER A 75 4.82 -3.63 5.04
N MET A 76 6.01 -4.24 5.11
CA MET A 76 6.83 -4.21 6.32
C MET A 76 7.23 -2.78 6.70
N LEU A 77 7.53 -1.91 5.73
CA LEU A 77 7.81 -0.51 5.99
C LEU A 77 6.57 0.24 6.51
N ALA A 78 5.38 -0.02 5.97
CA ALA A 78 4.14 0.57 6.43
C ALA A 78 3.84 0.15 7.89
N ASP A 79 3.96 -1.15 8.20
CA ASP A 79 3.73 -1.67 9.56
C ASP A 79 4.72 -1.06 10.58
N LEU A 80 5.99 -0.88 10.19
CA LEU A 80 6.97 -0.20 11.04
C LEU A 80 6.68 1.30 11.21
N GLU A 81 6.26 1.98 10.15
CA GLU A 81 5.96 3.42 10.21
C GLU A 81 4.66 3.68 10.98
N GLU A 82 3.68 2.78 10.94
CA GLU A 82 2.49 2.85 11.80
C GLU A 82 2.83 2.72 13.28
N SER A 83 3.76 1.84 13.63
CA SER A 83 4.13 1.59 15.03
C SER A 83 5.13 2.60 15.61
N LEU A 84 6.06 3.10 14.79
CA LEU A 84 7.21 3.90 15.25
C LEU A 84 7.26 5.30 14.63
N GLY A 85 6.55 5.50 13.52
CA GLY A 85 6.61 6.70 12.70
C GLY A 85 5.67 7.79 13.17
N THR A 86 5.56 8.81 12.32
CA THR A 86 4.62 9.92 12.50
C THR A 86 3.49 9.78 11.50
N PHE A 87 2.33 10.37 11.80
CA PHE A 87 1.20 10.39 10.87
C PHE A 87 1.61 10.78 9.43
N GLN A 88 2.47 11.79 9.28
CA GLN A 88 2.94 12.25 7.97
C GLN A 88 3.87 11.24 7.27
N SER A 89 4.73 10.53 8.00
CA SER A 89 5.63 9.54 7.39
C SER A 89 4.86 8.30 6.93
N THR A 90 3.96 7.79 7.76
CA THR A 90 3.06 6.67 7.43
C THR A 90 2.19 7.00 6.22
N LYS A 91 1.57 8.19 6.22
CA LYS A 91 0.79 8.68 5.08
C LYS A 91 1.62 8.72 3.79
N ALA A 92 2.85 9.26 3.86
CA ALA A 92 3.73 9.33 2.70
C ALA A 92 4.15 7.93 2.18
N VAL A 93 4.27 6.93 3.05
CA VAL A 93 4.53 5.55 2.66
C VAL A 93 3.34 4.97 1.91
N TYR A 94 2.12 5.10 2.45
CA TYR A 94 0.91 4.64 1.77
C TYR A 94 0.68 5.33 0.42
N ASP A 95 0.83 6.65 0.36
CA ASP A 95 0.70 7.39 -0.89
C ASP A 95 1.68 6.89 -1.96
N ARG A 96 2.93 6.56 -1.58
CA ARG A 96 3.91 5.98 -2.50
C ARG A 96 3.53 4.58 -2.98
N ILE A 97 2.98 3.73 -2.11
CA ILE A 97 2.50 2.39 -2.49
C ILE A 97 1.39 2.49 -3.55
N ILE A 98 0.49 3.46 -3.38
CA ILE A 98 -0.60 3.76 -4.33
C ILE A 98 -0.05 4.31 -5.64
N ASP A 99 0.87 5.28 -5.59
CA ASP A 99 1.48 5.89 -6.78
C ASP A 99 2.26 4.87 -7.63
N LEU A 100 2.95 3.93 -6.96
CA LEU A 100 3.67 2.85 -7.62
C LEU A 100 2.76 1.76 -8.19
N ARG A 101 1.45 1.82 -7.92
CA ARG A 101 0.43 0.82 -8.30
C ARG A 101 0.75 -0.60 -7.82
N ILE A 102 1.38 -0.71 -6.66
CA ILE A 102 1.70 -1.99 -6.00
C ILE A 102 0.78 -2.28 -4.81
N ALA A 103 -0.14 -1.35 -4.50
CA ALA A 103 -1.13 -1.53 -3.44
C ALA A 103 -1.98 -2.79 -3.68
N THR A 104 -2.45 -3.38 -2.58
CA THR A 104 -3.55 -4.35 -2.57
C THR A 104 -4.82 -3.67 -2.06
N PRO A 105 -6.02 -4.24 -2.33
CA PRO A 105 -7.27 -3.73 -1.77
C PRO A 105 -7.21 -3.58 -0.25
N GLN A 106 -6.61 -4.55 0.44
CA GLN A 106 -6.42 -4.52 1.88
C GLN A 106 -5.54 -3.34 2.34
N ILE A 107 -4.48 -3.00 1.61
CA ILE A 107 -3.64 -1.84 1.94
C ILE A 107 -4.42 -0.52 1.79
N ILE A 108 -5.28 -0.40 0.78
CA ILE A 108 -6.13 0.79 0.64
C ILE A 108 -7.08 0.91 1.84
N ILE A 109 -7.69 -0.21 2.24
CA ILE A 109 -8.60 -0.24 3.39
C ILE A 109 -7.85 0.14 4.67
N ASN A 110 -6.67 -0.44 4.91
CA ASN A 110 -5.81 -0.09 6.05
C ASN A 110 -5.45 1.40 6.06
N TYR A 111 -5.02 1.95 4.92
CA TYR A 111 -4.69 3.36 4.81
C TYR A 111 -5.88 4.27 5.12
N ALA A 112 -7.06 3.94 4.60
CA ALA A 112 -8.27 4.71 4.84
C ALA A 112 -8.73 4.61 6.31
N MET A 113 -8.61 3.43 6.94
CA MET A 113 -8.87 3.25 8.37
C MET A 113 -7.89 4.07 9.23
N PHE A 114 -6.59 4.05 8.90
CA PHE A 114 -5.58 4.87 9.56
C PHE A 114 -5.92 6.36 9.51
N LEU A 115 -6.35 6.86 8.35
CA LEU A 115 -6.79 8.25 8.20
C LEU A 115 -8.06 8.54 9.02
N GLU A 116 -9.01 7.60 9.09
CA GLU A 116 -10.21 7.73 9.94
C GLU A 116 -9.87 7.82 11.43
N GLU A 117 -8.97 6.96 11.93
CA GLU A 117 -8.53 6.96 13.33
C GLU A 117 -7.90 8.29 13.74
N HIS A 118 -7.20 8.94 12.81
CA HIS A 118 -6.63 10.27 13.01
C HIS A 118 -7.61 11.43 12.74
N ASN A 119 -8.90 11.15 12.53
CA ASN A 119 -9.96 12.11 12.21
C ASN A 119 -9.85 12.81 10.83
N TYR A 120 -9.05 12.26 9.90
CA TYR A 120 -8.90 12.75 8.53
C TYR A 120 -9.89 12.07 7.56
N PHE A 121 -11.18 12.24 7.83
CA PHE A 121 -12.25 11.57 7.07
C PHE A 121 -12.27 11.92 5.59
N GLU A 122 -12.03 13.19 5.22
CA GLU A 122 -12.01 13.59 3.81
C GLU A 122 -10.84 12.95 3.03
N GLU A 123 -9.69 12.77 3.69
CA GLU A 123 -8.56 12.09 3.08
C GLU A 123 -8.79 10.58 2.98
N SER A 124 -9.44 9.98 3.99
CA SER A 124 -9.87 8.58 3.93
C SER A 124 -10.77 8.31 2.71
N PHE A 125 -11.76 9.16 2.46
CA PHE A 125 -12.62 9.04 1.28
C PHE A 125 -11.85 9.20 -0.03
N LYS A 126 -10.90 10.14 -0.10
CA LYS A 126 -10.00 10.25 -1.26
C LYS A 126 -9.14 8.99 -1.44
N ALA A 127 -8.69 8.36 -0.36
CA ALA A 127 -7.94 7.11 -0.43
C ALA A 127 -8.79 5.97 -1.00
N TYR A 128 -10.05 5.83 -0.57
CA TYR A 128 -11.00 4.88 -1.16
C TYR A 128 -11.24 5.15 -2.65
N GLU A 129 -11.51 6.40 -3.05
CA GLU A 129 -11.73 6.79 -4.45
C GLU A 129 -10.50 6.47 -5.32
N ARG A 130 -9.29 6.75 -4.82
CA ARG A 130 -8.03 6.37 -5.50
C ARG A 130 -7.89 4.86 -5.62
N GLY A 131 -8.22 4.10 -4.57
CA GLY A 131 -8.22 2.64 -4.61
C GLY A 131 -9.20 2.08 -5.64
N ILE A 132 -10.42 2.60 -5.68
CA ILE A 132 -11.45 2.21 -6.66
C ILE A 132 -10.99 2.47 -8.09
N ALA A 133 -10.29 3.59 -8.34
CA ALA A 133 -9.74 3.87 -9.66
C ALA A 133 -8.58 2.93 -10.06
N LEU A 134 -7.89 2.33 -9.09
CA LEU A 134 -6.78 1.42 -9.32
C LEU A 134 -7.21 -0.04 -9.53
N PHE A 135 -8.23 -0.50 -8.82
CA PHE A 135 -8.70 -1.89 -8.89
C PHE A 135 -9.94 -2.02 -9.76
N ARG A 136 -10.05 -3.17 -10.43
CA ARG A 136 -11.25 -3.58 -11.16
C ARG A 136 -11.96 -4.70 -10.41
N TRP A 137 -13.20 -4.96 -10.80
CA TRP A 137 -13.94 -6.14 -10.34
C TRP A 137 -13.17 -7.43 -10.62
N PRO A 138 -13.14 -8.40 -9.67
CA PRO A 138 -13.91 -8.47 -8.42
C PRO A 138 -13.24 -7.79 -7.19
N ASN A 139 -11.95 -7.47 -7.26
CA ASN A 139 -11.17 -7.02 -6.10
C ASN A 139 -11.60 -5.65 -5.54
N VAL A 140 -12.28 -4.85 -6.35
CA VAL A 140 -12.82 -3.54 -5.94
C VAL A 140 -14.04 -3.66 -5.02
N TYR A 141 -14.69 -4.84 -4.97
CA TYR A 141 -15.88 -5.09 -4.16
C TYR A 141 -15.64 -4.80 -2.68
N ASP A 142 -14.55 -5.32 -2.13
CA ASP A 142 -14.24 -5.16 -0.70
C ASP A 142 -14.01 -3.70 -0.34
N ILE A 143 -13.33 -2.95 -1.23
CA ILE A 143 -13.08 -1.51 -1.06
C ILE A 143 -14.40 -0.74 -1.07
N TRP A 144 -15.27 -1.02 -2.05
CA TRP A 144 -16.59 -0.39 -2.13
C TRP A 144 -17.45 -0.70 -0.91
N ASN A 145 -17.47 -1.95 -0.45
CA ASN A 145 -18.29 -2.38 0.68
C ASN A 145 -17.87 -1.65 1.96
N THR A 146 -16.56 -1.58 2.23
CA THR A 146 -16.03 -0.82 3.37
C THR A 146 -16.31 0.68 3.20
N TYR A 147 -16.03 1.27 2.03
CA TYR A 147 -16.24 2.70 1.79
C TYR A 147 -17.71 3.11 1.99
N LEU A 148 -18.66 2.40 1.39
CA LEU A 148 -20.08 2.70 1.50
C LEU A 148 -20.59 2.55 2.92
N THR A 149 -20.17 1.49 3.63
CA THR A 149 -20.53 1.28 5.04
C THR A 149 -20.06 2.45 5.90
N LYS A 150 -18.80 2.86 5.75
CA LYS A 150 -18.21 3.99 6.48
C LYS A 150 -18.85 5.34 6.12
N PHE A 151 -19.17 5.54 4.84
CA PHE A 151 -19.82 6.75 4.37
C PHE A 151 -21.24 6.89 4.94
N ILE A 152 -22.01 5.80 4.96
CA ILE A 152 -23.36 5.78 5.55
C ILE A 152 -23.30 6.02 7.06
N ASP A 153 -22.44 5.31 7.77
CA ASP A 153 -22.32 5.43 9.23
C ASP A 153 -22.01 6.87 9.66
N ARG A 154 -21.17 7.58 8.88
CA ARG A 154 -20.79 8.96 9.16
C ARG A 154 -21.80 10.01 8.70
N TYR A 155 -22.35 9.87 7.49
CA TYR A 155 -23.17 10.91 6.85
C TYR A 155 -24.65 10.56 6.75
N GLY A 156 -25.12 9.44 7.31
CA GLY A 156 -26.46 8.86 7.18
C GLY A 156 -27.63 9.83 7.33
N GLY A 157 -27.91 10.58 6.27
CA GLY A 157 -28.97 11.60 6.18
C GLY A 157 -28.54 12.99 5.72
N LYS A 158 -27.27 13.40 5.88
CA LYS A 158 -26.79 14.75 5.49
C LYS A 158 -26.38 14.89 4.02
N LYS A 159 -25.94 13.80 3.38
CA LYS A 159 -25.44 13.79 1.98
C LYS A 159 -26.00 12.60 1.19
N LEU A 160 -27.33 12.48 1.15
CA LEU A 160 -28.04 11.39 0.47
C LEU A 160 -27.76 11.36 -1.04
N GLU A 161 -27.68 12.51 -1.71
CA GLU A 161 -27.36 12.58 -3.14
C GLU A 161 -25.97 12.00 -3.44
N ARG A 162 -24.96 12.41 -2.66
CA ARG A 162 -23.60 11.86 -2.82
C ARG A 162 -23.54 10.36 -2.50
N ALA A 163 -24.27 9.90 -1.49
CA ALA A 163 -24.37 8.46 -1.22
C ALA A 163 -24.95 7.72 -2.43
N ARG A 164 -26.02 8.25 -3.02
CA ARG A 164 -26.66 7.68 -4.21
C ARG A 164 -25.70 7.62 -5.39
N ASP A 165 -24.99 8.71 -5.68
CA ASP A 165 -24.00 8.74 -6.76
C ASP A 165 -22.91 7.68 -6.56
N LEU A 166 -22.43 7.50 -5.32
CA LEU A 166 -21.44 6.48 -4.98
C LEU A 166 -22.00 5.05 -5.18
N PHE A 167 -23.25 4.80 -4.77
CA PHE A 167 -23.91 3.51 -5.03
C PHE A 167 -24.09 3.26 -6.53
N GLU A 168 -24.49 4.26 -7.30
CA GLU A 168 -24.64 4.16 -8.75
C GLU A 168 -23.29 3.86 -9.43
N GLN A 169 -22.20 4.54 -9.03
CA GLN A 169 -20.85 4.25 -9.54
C GLN A 169 -20.37 2.83 -9.18
N ALA A 170 -20.65 2.37 -7.96
CA ALA A 170 -20.32 1.01 -7.55
C ALA A 170 -21.06 -0.03 -8.41
N LEU A 171 -22.31 0.23 -8.76
CA LEU A 171 -23.15 -0.66 -9.57
C LEU A 171 -22.83 -0.59 -11.06
N ASP A 172 -22.49 0.58 -11.61
CA ASP A 172 -22.18 0.78 -13.04
C ASP A 172 -20.94 -0.01 -13.48
N GLY A 173 -19.96 -0.17 -12.57
CA GLY A 173 -18.80 -1.01 -12.81
C GLY A 173 -19.03 -2.52 -12.59
N CYS A 174 -20.12 -2.91 -11.93
CA CYS A 174 -20.34 -4.27 -11.45
C CYS A 174 -20.77 -5.21 -12.58
N PRO A 175 -19.99 -6.25 -12.92
CA PRO A 175 -20.43 -7.26 -13.88
C PRO A 175 -21.67 -7.99 -13.34
N ALA A 176 -22.66 -8.23 -14.20
CA ALA A 176 -23.91 -8.93 -13.85
C ALA A 176 -23.73 -10.32 -13.17
N LYS A 177 -22.51 -10.88 -13.21
CA LYS A 177 -22.13 -12.12 -12.50
C LYS A 177 -21.96 -11.97 -10.98
N PHE A 178 -21.75 -10.76 -10.47
CA PHE A 178 -21.58 -10.47 -9.03
C PHE A 178 -22.70 -9.61 -8.45
N ALA A 179 -23.57 -9.08 -9.31
CA ALA A 179 -24.85 -8.54 -8.86
C ALA A 179 -25.66 -9.70 -8.28
N LYS A 180 -25.96 -9.67 -6.97
CA LYS A 180 -27.00 -10.55 -6.42
C LYS A 180 -28.27 -10.26 -7.20
N SER A 181 -28.74 -11.22 -8.00
CA SER A 181 -30.13 -11.21 -8.44
C SER A 181 -30.99 -11.16 -7.18
N LYS A 182 -31.99 -10.28 -7.21
CA LYS A 182 -33.11 -10.40 -6.28
C LYS A 182 -33.79 -11.72 -6.60
N ASP A 183 -33.50 -12.74 -5.82
CA ASP A 183 -34.39 -13.88 -5.57
C ASP A 183 -34.92 -13.76 -4.14
#